data_AF-A0A6M4A124-F1
#
_entry.id   AF-A0A6M4A124-F1
#
_cell.length_a   1.000
_cell.length_b   1.000
_cell.length_c   1.000
_cell.angle_alpha   90.00
_cell.angle_beta   90.00
_cell.angle_gamma   90.00
#
_symmetry.space_group_name_H-M   'P 1'
#
loop_
_entity.id
_entity.type
_entity.pdbx_description
1 polymer ?
#
loop_
_entity_poly.entity_id
_entity_poly.type
_entity_poly.pdbx_seq_one_letter_code
_entity_poly.pdbx_strand_id
1 'polypeptide(L)'
;MSVIDQVGSGYAIVFRVHHCITDGLGLIHVLNHLTDDNDSHGSAPAMAGHPHTAQVMRESVCSRLAKIVSGIKVAAHVTRLSLLWSDARTRLKAPMTGEKQLVWLPPLEMERVRSMAKRMGVTLNDVWVAAVSGALREYLQEQGEQLDGRPLRAAVTFNLREKNNAFQLGNEFGLVALELPTNVADPRQRLVQANQRMNVIKRSHQPQATMAFLSIAGCLPRPLQHFALNLFTSKGSVVLTNIEGPVRSRYLAGSKMTDLICWVPQAGRMGVGLAFISYAGQIQLALFVDKDLVEYPERLMSLTYEAFAKLELATRMGSEESPAATTELAAGSAIAQPS
;
A
#
# COMPACT_ATOMS: atom_id res chain seq x y z
N MET A 1 -15.49 -19.86 -3.50
CA MET A 1 -16.32 -18.64 -3.47
C MET A 1 -17.48 -18.94 -2.54
N SER A 2 -17.78 -18.02 -1.63
CA SER A 2 -18.88 -18.17 -0.68
C SER A 2 -19.84 -17.01 -0.88
N VAL A 3 -21.14 -17.29 -0.87
CA VAL A 3 -22.19 -16.27 -0.92
C VAL A 3 -22.71 -16.09 0.49
N ILE A 4 -22.87 -14.84 0.90
CA ILE A 4 -23.46 -14.43 2.17
C ILE A 4 -24.75 -13.69 1.83
N ASP A 5 -25.87 -14.27 2.22
CA ASP A 5 -27.19 -13.68 2.04
C ASP A 5 -27.47 -12.63 3.12
N GLN A 6 -28.36 -11.68 2.82
CA GLN A 6 -28.88 -10.70 3.76
C GLN A 6 -27.81 -9.76 4.37
N VAL A 7 -26.78 -9.41 3.58
CA VAL A 7 -25.87 -8.33 3.96
C VAL A 7 -26.57 -7.00 3.69
N GLY A 8 -27.18 -6.44 4.74
CA GLY A 8 -28.11 -5.31 4.59
C GLY A 8 -29.34 -5.74 3.79
N SER A 9 -29.59 -5.08 2.66
CA SER A 9 -30.66 -5.45 1.72
C SER A 9 -30.19 -6.28 0.53
N GLY A 10 -28.95 -6.78 0.53
CA GLY A 10 -28.34 -7.44 -0.63
C GLY A 10 -27.53 -8.69 -0.29
N TYR A 11 -26.57 -8.99 -1.16
CA TYR A 11 -25.71 -10.17 -1.10
C TYR A 11 -24.24 -9.75 -1.05
N ALA A 12 -23.41 -10.51 -0.34
CA ALA A 12 -21.97 -10.38 -0.42
C ALA A 12 -21.34 -11.67 -0.96
N ILE A 13 -20.28 -11.51 -1.74
CA ILE A 13 -19.56 -12.63 -2.32
C ILE A 13 -18.12 -12.57 -1.84
N VAL A 14 -17.70 -13.65 -1.19
CA VAL A 14 -16.34 -13.82 -0.72
C VAL A 14 -15.59 -14.73 -1.69
N PHE A 15 -14.63 -14.14 -2.37
CA PHE A 15 -13.71 -14.84 -3.25
C PHE A 15 -12.32 -14.91 -2.61
N ARG A 16 -11.74 -16.12 -2.56
CA ARG A 16 -10.41 -16.37 -1.99
C ARG A 16 -9.56 -17.12 -2.99
N VAL A 17 -8.36 -16.61 -3.23
CA VAL A 17 -7.34 -17.24 -4.07
C VAL A 17 -6.06 -17.36 -3.28
N HIS A 18 -5.35 -18.47 -3.45
CA HIS A 18 -4.06 -18.65 -2.81
C HIS A 18 -3.01 -17.75 -3.48
N HIS A 19 -2.17 -17.06 -2.70
CA HIS A 19 -1.23 -16.04 -3.21
C HIS A 19 -0.08 -16.62 -4.07
N CYS A 20 0.02 -17.95 -4.18
CA CYS A 20 0.93 -18.59 -5.14
C CYS A 20 0.38 -18.56 -6.57
N ILE A 21 -0.93 -18.39 -6.72
CA ILE A 21 -1.63 -18.34 -8.01
C ILE A 21 -1.64 -16.91 -8.54
N THR A 22 -1.83 -15.92 -7.67
CA THR A 22 -2.10 -14.54 -8.10
C THR A 22 -1.72 -13.52 -7.05
N ASP A 23 -1.32 -12.32 -7.49
CA ASP A 23 -1.14 -11.13 -6.67
C ASP A 23 -2.39 -10.23 -6.68
N GLY A 24 -2.30 -9.03 -6.09
CA GLY A 24 -3.42 -8.09 -6.03
C GLY A 24 -3.96 -7.70 -7.42
N LEU A 25 -3.12 -7.52 -8.43
CA LEU A 25 -3.58 -7.23 -9.80
C LEU A 25 -4.19 -8.45 -10.46
N GLY A 26 -3.55 -9.61 -10.33
CA GLY A 26 -4.11 -10.82 -10.89
C GLY A 26 -5.44 -11.21 -10.24
N LEU A 27 -5.69 -10.84 -8.98
CA LEU A 27 -7.01 -10.97 -8.34
C LEU A 27 -8.06 -10.10 -9.05
N ILE A 28 -7.73 -8.86 -9.39
CA ILE A 28 -8.60 -7.97 -10.17
C ILE A 28 -8.83 -8.52 -11.59
N HIS A 29 -7.80 -9.11 -12.19
CA HIS A 29 -7.93 -9.75 -13.49
C HIS A 29 -8.92 -10.92 -13.46
N VAL A 30 -8.84 -11.78 -12.43
CA VAL A 30 -9.80 -12.86 -12.22
C VAL A 30 -11.21 -12.31 -11.96
N LEU A 31 -11.34 -11.29 -11.10
CA LEU A 31 -12.61 -10.63 -10.85
C LEU A 31 -13.27 -10.13 -12.13
N ASN A 32 -12.49 -9.48 -13.01
CA ASN A 32 -12.99 -8.98 -14.28
C ASN A 32 -13.57 -10.10 -15.16
N HIS A 33 -12.98 -11.29 -15.15
CA HIS A 33 -13.48 -12.44 -15.93
C HIS A 33 -14.68 -13.13 -15.29
N LEU A 34 -14.89 -12.98 -13.98
CA LEU A 34 -16.02 -13.57 -13.28
C LEU A 34 -17.30 -12.72 -13.38
N THR A 35 -17.18 -11.43 -13.69
CA THR A 35 -18.30 -10.49 -13.82
C THR A 35 -18.88 -10.46 -15.23
N ASP A 36 -20.16 -10.12 -15.35
CA ASP A 36 -20.95 -10.19 -16.58
C ASP A 36 -20.40 -9.30 -17.71
N ASP A 37 -19.82 -8.14 -17.38
CA ASP A 37 -19.28 -7.19 -18.36
C ASP A 37 -17.90 -7.62 -18.91
N ASN A 38 -17.75 -8.90 -19.23
CA ASN A 38 -16.51 -9.48 -19.76
C ASN A 38 -16.33 -9.25 -21.28
N ASP A 39 -17.04 -8.29 -21.88
CA ASP A 39 -17.06 -8.05 -23.34
C ASP A 39 -15.73 -7.52 -23.92
N SER A 40 -14.63 -7.44 -23.16
CA SER A 40 -13.39 -6.75 -23.61
C SER A 40 -12.04 -7.36 -23.19
N HIS A 41 -11.99 -8.55 -22.58
CA HIS A 41 -10.71 -9.24 -22.37
C HIS A 41 -10.75 -10.65 -22.96
N GLY A 42 -9.70 -10.97 -23.72
CA GLY A 42 -9.63 -12.09 -24.65
C GLY A 42 -9.99 -13.44 -24.03
N SER A 43 -10.36 -14.38 -24.91
CA SER A 43 -10.67 -15.78 -24.66
C SER A 43 -10.18 -16.27 -23.30
N ALA A 44 -11.09 -16.88 -22.52
CA ALA A 44 -10.76 -17.63 -21.30
C ALA A 44 -9.38 -18.29 -21.49
N PRO A 45 -8.44 -18.11 -20.53
CA PRO A 45 -7.08 -18.62 -20.70
C PRO A 45 -7.17 -20.05 -21.20
N ALA A 46 -6.52 -20.33 -22.34
CA ALA A 46 -6.63 -21.61 -23.01
C ALA A 46 -6.48 -22.74 -21.99
N MET A 47 -7.29 -23.80 -22.08
CA MET A 47 -7.12 -24.99 -21.24
C MET A 47 -5.72 -25.63 -21.39
N ALA A 48 -4.99 -25.28 -22.45
CA ALA A 48 -3.56 -25.47 -22.51
C ALA A 48 -2.92 -24.61 -21.40
N GLY A 49 -2.48 -25.26 -20.32
CA GLY A 49 -1.85 -24.60 -19.18
C GLY A 49 -0.83 -23.53 -19.59
N HIS A 50 -0.66 -22.52 -18.73
CA HIS A 50 0.24 -21.38 -18.97
C HIS A 50 1.55 -21.83 -19.66
N PRO A 51 2.00 -21.17 -20.74
CA PRO A 51 3.18 -21.57 -21.51
C PRO A 51 4.50 -21.50 -20.70
N HIS A 52 4.44 -21.00 -19.47
CA HIS A 52 5.52 -21.03 -18.51
C HIS A 52 5.41 -22.26 -17.60
N THR A 53 5.76 -23.43 -18.15
CA THR A 53 6.52 -24.39 -17.35
C THR A 53 7.76 -23.66 -16.86
N ALA A 54 8.14 -23.80 -15.58
CA ALA A 54 9.38 -23.22 -15.06
C ALA A 54 10.54 -23.63 -15.97
N GLN A 55 10.94 -22.76 -16.90
CA GLN A 55 12.07 -23.02 -17.77
C GLN A 55 13.31 -22.80 -16.92
N VAL A 56 13.97 -23.89 -16.58
CA VAL A 56 15.34 -23.85 -16.09
C VAL A 56 16.18 -23.24 -17.21
N MET A 57 16.45 -21.94 -17.10
CA MET A 57 17.25 -21.20 -18.08
C MET A 57 18.63 -21.85 -18.17
N ARG A 58 18.97 -22.44 -19.32
CA ARG A 58 20.33 -22.94 -19.59
C ARG A 58 21.28 -21.73 -19.57
N GLU A 59 22.29 -21.81 -18.71
CA GLU A 59 23.11 -20.68 -18.31
C GLU A 59 24.07 -20.22 -19.42
N SER A 60 24.09 -18.91 -19.70
CA SER A 60 25.21 -18.26 -20.41
C SER A 60 26.16 -17.59 -19.41
N VAL A 61 27.42 -17.35 -19.78
CA VAL A 61 28.41 -16.69 -18.91
C VAL A 61 27.97 -15.29 -18.47
N CYS A 62 27.24 -14.54 -19.32
CA CYS A 62 26.63 -13.25 -18.95
C CYS A 62 25.56 -13.37 -17.85
N SER A 63 24.90 -14.53 -17.73
CA SER A 63 23.93 -14.79 -16.65
C SER A 63 24.61 -14.95 -15.28
N ARG A 64 25.89 -15.34 -15.22
CA ARG A 64 26.61 -15.53 -13.95
C ARG A 64 26.97 -14.19 -13.31
N LEU A 65 27.42 -13.21 -14.09
CA LEU A 65 27.70 -11.85 -13.59
C LEU A 65 26.42 -11.15 -13.12
N ALA A 66 25.32 -11.28 -13.87
CA ALA A 66 24.01 -10.77 -13.46
C ALA A 66 23.53 -11.40 -12.15
N LYS A 67 23.73 -12.72 -11.96
CA LYS A 67 23.43 -13.42 -10.70
C LYS A 67 24.33 -12.95 -9.54
N ILE A 68 25.62 -12.71 -9.77
CA ILE A 68 26.54 -12.20 -8.74
C ILE A 68 26.14 -10.78 -8.32
N VAL A 69 25.87 -9.88 -9.27
CA VAL A 69 25.43 -8.51 -8.99
C VAL A 69 24.07 -8.50 -8.28
N SER A 70 23.14 -9.35 -8.70
CA SER A 70 21.86 -9.54 -8.01
C SER A 70 22.06 -10.07 -6.59
N GLY A 71 22.95 -11.05 -6.40
CA GLY A 71 23.32 -11.62 -5.11
C GLY A 71 23.93 -10.60 -4.16
N ILE A 72 24.82 -9.73 -4.64
CA ILE A 72 25.38 -8.61 -3.86
C ILE A 72 24.28 -7.63 -3.46
N LYS A 73 23.36 -7.30 -4.38
CA LYS A 73 22.23 -6.40 -4.08
C LYS A 73 21.29 -7.00 -3.04
N VAL A 74 20.98 -8.29 -3.13
CA VAL A 74 20.19 -9.03 -2.13
C VAL A 74 20.91 -9.05 -0.79
N ALA A 75 22.21 -9.39 -0.77
CA ALA A 75 23.01 -9.40 0.45
C ALA A 75 23.07 -8.01 1.10
N ALA A 76 23.30 -6.94 0.33
CA ALA A 76 23.27 -5.57 0.84
C ALA A 76 21.89 -5.20 1.39
N HIS A 77 20.80 -5.64 0.74
CA HIS A 77 19.44 -5.41 1.23
C HIS A 77 19.16 -6.17 2.54
N VAL A 78 19.55 -7.45 2.62
CA VAL A 78 19.43 -8.27 3.84
C VAL A 78 20.27 -7.71 4.98
N THR A 79 21.50 -7.26 4.69
CA THR A 79 22.37 -6.62 5.67
C THR A 79 21.76 -5.31 6.15
N ARG A 80 21.28 -4.46 5.24
CA ARG A 80 20.57 -3.23 5.61
C ARG A 80 19.36 -3.53 6.48
N LEU A 81 18.55 -4.50 6.11
CA LEU A 81 17.35 -4.87 6.84
C LEU A 81 17.68 -5.49 8.21
N SER A 82 18.75 -6.26 8.30
CA SER A 82 19.30 -6.79 9.56
C SER A 82 19.76 -5.67 10.49
N LEU A 83 20.47 -4.67 9.93
CA LEU A 83 20.98 -3.49 10.64
C LEU A 83 19.88 -2.47 10.98
N LEU A 84 18.69 -2.55 10.37
CA LEU A 84 17.57 -1.72 10.79
C LEU A 84 17.22 -2.04 12.24
N TRP A 85 17.24 -1.01 13.07
CA TRP A 85 16.74 -1.08 14.43
C TRP A 85 15.28 -1.55 14.44
N SER A 86 14.90 -2.19 15.55
CA SER A 86 13.50 -2.53 15.80
C SER A 86 12.63 -1.27 15.66
N ASP A 87 11.41 -1.45 15.14
CA ASP A 87 10.45 -0.35 14.97
C ASP A 87 10.11 0.31 16.32
N ALA A 88 9.40 1.43 16.29
CA ALA A 88 8.93 2.08 17.50
C ALA A 88 8.18 1.08 18.40
N ARG A 89 8.52 1.07 19.68
CA ARG A 89 7.93 0.15 20.66
C ARG A 89 6.53 0.60 20.99
N THR A 90 5.56 0.06 20.26
CA THR A 90 4.13 0.35 20.42
C THR A 90 3.35 -0.93 20.68
N ARG A 91 2.08 -0.81 21.13
CA ARG A 91 1.15 -1.94 21.29
C ARG A 91 0.96 -2.72 19.99
N LEU A 92 1.17 -2.09 18.82
CA LEU A 92 1.11 -2.74 17.51
C LEU A 92 2.16 -3.86 17.33
N LYS A 93 3.14 -3.97 18.24
CA LYS A 93 4.18 -5.02 18.26
C LYS A 93 3.98 -6.07 19.36
N ALA A 94 2.89 -5.96 20.14
CA ALA A 94 2.56 -6.90 21.20
C ALA A 94 2.34 -8.33 20.64
N PRO A 95 2.44 -9.38 21.47
CA PRO A 95 2.05 -10.72 21.07
C PRO A 95 0.60 -10.74 20.56
N MET A 96 0.36 -11.47 19.47
CA MET A 96 -0.97 -11.64 18.88
C MET A 96 -1.63 -12.90 19.43
N THR A 97 -2.94 -12.86 19.67
CA THR A 97 -3.73 -14.03 20.07
C THR A 97 -4.31 -14.79 18.87
N GLY A 98 -4.41 -14.12 17.71
CA GLY A 98 -4.89 -14.70 16.47
C GLY A 98 -6.38 -14.46 16.21
N GLU A 99 -7.12 -13.81 17.11
CA GLU A 99 -8.48 -13.38 16.83
C GLU A 99 -8.45 -12.16 15.91
N LYS A 100 -8.98 -12.32 14.69
CA LYS A 100 -8.94 -11.30 13.65
C LYS A 100 -10.29 -10.63 13.46
N GLN A 101 -10.26 -9.34 13.17
CA GLN A 101 -11.42 -8.55 12.80
C GLN A 101 -11.14 -7.81 11.48
N LEU A 102 -12.15 -7.80 10.61
CA LEU A 102 -12.17 -7.01 9.39
C LEU A 102 -13.17 -5.86 9.58
N VAL A 103 -12.68 -4.63 9.43
CA VAL A 103 -13.50 -3.41 9.48
C VAL A 103 -13.29 -2.66 8.17
N TRP A 104 -14.37 -2.20 7.55
CA TRP A 104 -14.31 -1.32 6.40
C TRP A 104 -15.25 -0.15 6.63
N LEU A 105 -14.94 0.97 5.99
CA LEU A 105 -15.80 2.14 6.01
C LEU A 105 -16.57 2.25 4.70
N PRO A 106 -17.52 3.18 4.58
CA PRO A 106 -18.10 3.51 3.29
C PRO A 106 -17.03 3.82 2.21
N PRO A 107 -17.40 3.93 0.94
CA PRO A 107 -16.47 4.40 -0.07
C PRO A 107 -16.20 5.91 0.05
N LEU A 108 -14.95 6.35 -0.15
CA LEU A 108 -14.66 7.75 -0.45
C LEU A 108 -14.76 8.01 -1.95
N GLU A 109 -15.03 9.25 -2.32
CA GLU A 109 -14.98 9.68 -3.70
C GLU A 109 -13.52 9.80 -4.16
N MET A 110 -13.18 9.14 -5.26
CA MET A 110 -11.83 9.18 -5.80
C MET A 110 -11.40 10.58 -6.19
N GLU A 111 -12.34 11.41 -6.68
CA GLU A 111 -12.04 12.77 -7.13
C GLU A 111 -11.59 13.67 -5.98
N ARG A 112 -12.16 13.50 -4.77
CA ARG A 112 -11.70 14.22 -3.58
C ARG A 112 -10.23 13.98 -3.33
N VAL A 113 -9.78 12.73 -3.44
CA VAL A 113 -8.38 12.34 -3.22
C VAL A 113 -7.47 12.81 -4.36
N ARG A 114 -7.92 12.67 -5.62
CA ARG A 114 -7.19 13.19 -6.79
C ARG A 114 -6.98 14.70 -6.70
N SER A 115 -7.98 15.45 -6.23
CA SER A 115 -7.88 16.89 -6.06
C SER A 115 -6.79 17.29 -5.05
N MET A 116 -6.69 16.58 -3.92
CA MET A 116 -5.63 16.78 -2.92
C MET A 116 -4.25 16.49 -3.51
N ALA A 117 -4.11 15.36 -4.20
CA ALA A 117 -2.87 14.95 -4.84
C ALA A 117 -2.41 15.99 -5.88
N LYS A 118 -3.34 16.48 -6.70
CA LYS A 118 -3.08 17.51 -7.72
C LYS A 118 -2.65 18.84 -7.11
N ARG A 119 -3.36 19.34 -6.08
CA ARG A 119 -3.01 20.60 -5.39
C ARG A 119 -1.59 20.59 -4.83
N MET A 120 -1.14 19.43 -4.35
CA MET A 120 0.17 19.29 -3.71
C MET A 120 1.27 18.77 -4.65
N GLY A 121 0.95 18.43 -5.90
CA GLY A 121 1.91 17.85 -6.85
C GLY A 121 2.43 16.47 -6.43
N VAL A 122 1.60 15.67 -5.75
CA VAL A 122 1.95 14.33 -5.22
C VAL A 122 1.08 13.23 -5.83
N THR A 123 1.35 11.97 -5.51
CA THR A 123 0.57 10.81 -5.97
C THR A 123 -0.51 10.41 -4.97
N LEU A 124 -1.53 9.64 -5.41
CA LEU A 124 -2.59 9.12 -4.53
C LEU A 124 -2.02 8.30 -3.35
N ASN A 125 -0.98 7.50 -3.61
CA ASN A 125 -0.28 6.73 -2.58
C ASN A 125 0.31 7.62 -1.48
N ASP A 126 0.79 8.81 -1.83
CA ASP A 126 1.39 9.73 -0.86
C ASP A 126 0.31 10.29 0.07
N VAL A 127 -0.86 10.63 -0.47
CA VAL A 127 -2.04 11.08 0.30
C VAL A 127 -2.47 9.98 1.28
N TRP A 128 -2.48 8.73 0.82
CA TRP A 128 -2.87 7.58 1.64
C TRP A 128 -1.91 7.35 2.80
N VAL A 129 -0.61 7.30 2.50
CA VAL A 129 0.43 7.17 3.52
C VAL A 129 0.31 8.30 4.54
N ALA A 130 0.09 9.54 4.09
CA ALA A 130 -0.03 10.69 4.99
C ALA A 130 -1.25 10.62 5.91
N ALA A 131 -2.40 10.16 5.41
CA ALA A 131 -3.61 10.04 6.20
C ALA A 131 -3.54 8.89 7.20
N VAL A 132 -3.11 7.71 6.75
CA VAL A 132 -2.90 6.55 7.65
C VAL A 132 -1.88 6.88 8.73
N SER A 133 -0.82 7.63 8.39
CA SER A 133 0.15 8.12 9.38
C SER A 133 -0.49 9.05 10.40
N GLY A 134 -1.42 9.92 9.97
CA GLY A 134 -2.17 10.78 10.88
C GLY A 134 -3.11 10.01 11.79
N ALA A 135 -3.83 9.03 11.24
CA ALA A 135 -4.75 8.19 11.99
C ALA A 135 -4.04 7.33 13.04
N LEU A 136 -2.95 6.66 12.64
CA LEU A 136 -2.12 5.87 13.56
C LEU A 136 -1.51 6.75 14.66
N ARG A 137 -1.06 7.96 14.29
CA ARG A 137 -0.54 8.93 15.27
C ARG A 137 -1.61 9.26 16.32
N GLU A 138 -2.79 9.65 15.88
CA GLU A 138 -3.90 10.07 16.75
C GLU A 138 -4.40 8.90 17.60
N TYR A 139 -4.58 7.72 16.99
CA TYR A 139 -4.99 6.51 17.70
C TYR A 139 -4.01 6.14 18.81
N LEU A 140 -2.70 6.09 18.53
CA LEU A 140 -1.71 5.74 19.55
C LEU A 140 -1.66 6.76 20.69
N GLN A 141 -1.89 8.05 20.39
CA GLN A 141 -2.03 9.08 21.42
C GLN A 141 -3.28 8.90 22.28
N GLU A 142 -4.43 8.56 21.68
CA GLU A 142 -5.66 8.24 22.41
C GLU A 142 -5.47 7.03 23.34
N GLN A 143 -4.64 6.06 22.94
CA GLN A 143 -4.26 4.90 23.77
C GLN A 143 -3.18 5.20 24.83
N GLY A 144 -2.77 6.47 24.98
CA GLY A 144 -1.78 6.89 25.97
C GLY A 144 -0.33 6.53 25.62
N GLU A 145 -0.05 6.14 24.37
CA GLU A 145 1.32 5.84 23.96
C GLU A 145 2.12 7.10 23.68
N GLN A 146 3.29 7.19 24.32
CA GLN A 146 4.27 8.22 24.02
C GLN A 146 5.02 7.82 22.75
N LEU A 147 4.63 8.43 21.63
CA LEU A 147 5.43 8.38 20.41
C LEU A 147 6.76 9.09 20.73
N ASP A 148 7.83 8.32 20.82
CA ASP A 148 9.21 8.75 21.12
C ASP A 148 9.86 9.61 20.02
N GLY A 149 9.03 10.32 19.23
CA GLY A 149 9.43 11.11 18.08
C GLY A 149 9.86 10.28 16.87
N ARG A 150 9.92 8.95 16.96
CA ARG A 150 10.29 8.09 15.83
C ARG A 150 9.09 7.81 14.91
N PRO A 151 9.32 7.72 13.59
CA PRO A 151 8.29 7.28 12.66
C PRO A 151 7.98 5.78 12.87
N LEU A 152 6.72 5.38 12.72
CA LEU A 152 6.37 3.97 12.59
C LEU A 152 6.84 3.42 11.25
N ARG A 153 7.15 2.13 11.18
CA ARG A 153 7.50 1.49 9.92
C ARG A 153 6.34 0.64 9.41
N ALA A 154 5.95 0.91 8.17
CA ALA A 154 5.01 0.12 7.40
C ALA A 154 5.74 -0.77 6.41
N ALA A 155 5.23 -1.98 6.22
CA ALA A 155 5.54 -2.79 5.05
C ALA A 155 4.56 -2.41 3.93
N VAL A 156 5.05 -1.80 2.86
CA VAL A 156 4.24 -1.31 1.74
C VAL A 156 4.46 -2.19 0.52
N THR A 157 3.39 -2.69 -0.08
CA THR A 157 3.45 -3.49 -1.32
C THR A 157 3.62 -2.58 -2.54
N PHE A 158 4.60 -2.86 -3.37
CA PHE A 158 4.79 -2.26 -4.68
C PHE A 158 4.59 -3.32 -5.75
N ASN A 159 3.76 -2.98 -6.73
CA ASN A 159 3.67 -3.79 -7.92
C ASN A 159 4.90 -3.55 -8.81
N LEU A 160 5.58 -4.64 -9.16
CA LEU A 160 6.77 -4.61 -10.02
C LEU A 160 6.49 -5.07 -11.44
N ARG A 161 5.26 -5.49 -11.73
CA ARG A 161 4.85 -5.97 -13.03
C ARG A 161 4.89 -4.86 -14.08
N GLU A 162 5.55 -5.13 -15.19
CA GLU A 162 5.51 -4.27 -16.37
C GLU A 162 4.11 -4.31 -17.02
N LYS A 163 3.60 -3.16 -17.47
CA LYS A 163 2.24 -3.02 -18.00
C LYS A 163 1.89 -4.01 -19.11
N ASN A 164 2.88 -4.46 -19.89
CA ASN A 164 2.69 -5.41 -20.99
C ASN A 164 2.37 -6.85 -20.54
N ASN A 165 2.64 -7.20 -19.28
CA ASN A 165 2.38 -8.53 -18.71
C ASN A 165 1.19 -8.56 -17.73
N ALA A 166 0.38 -7.49 -17.67
CA ALA A 166 -0.71 -7.35 -16.70
C ALA A 166 -1.74 -8.50 -16.73
N PHE A 167 -1.85 -9.22 -17.85
CA PHE A 167 -2.78 -10.34 -18.06
C PHE A 167 -2.28 -11.71 -17.58
N GLN A 168 -1.01 -11.83 -17.16
CA GLN A 168 -0.46 -13.12 -16.70
C GLN A 168 -0.78 -13.36 -15.23
N LEU A 169 -1.15 -14.58 -14.85
CA LEU A 169 -1.25 -14.96 -13.44
C LEU A 169 0.15 -15.24 -12.88
N GLY A 170 0.37 -14.93 -11.61
CA GLY A 170 1.68 -15.01 -10.97
C GLY A 170 1.84 -13.98 -9.86
N ASN A 171 2.95 -14.08 -9.11
CA ASN A 171 3.22 -13.23 -7.96
C ASN A 171 4.45 -12.34 -8.22
N GLU A 172 4.22 -11.07 -8.57
CA GLU A 172 5.29 -10.11 -8.91
C GLU A 172 5.17 -8.80 -8.11
N PHE A 173 5.26 -8.90 -6.79
CA PHE A 173 5.31 -7.72 -5.92
C PHE A 173 6.61 -7.64 -5.11
N GLY A 174 7.08 -6.42 -4.90
CA GLY A 174 8.09 -6.11 -3.89
C GLY A 174 7.41 -5.60 -2.63
N LEU A 175 7.92 -5.97 -1.45
CA LEU A 175 7.50 -5.36 -0.19
C LEU A 175 8.63 -4.46 0.32
N VAL A 176 8.34 -3.23 0.70
CA VAL A 176 9.37 -2.30 1.18
C VAL A 176 8.99 -1.73 2.54
N ALA A 177 9.99 -1.64 3.41
CA ALA A 177 9.92 -0.89 4.65
C ALA A 177 9.84 0.63 4.37
N LEU A 178 8.69 1.22 4.61
CA LEU A 178 8.46 2.67 4.56
C LEU A 178 8.32 3.22 5.97
N GLU A 179 9.05 4.28 6.29
CA GLU A 179 8.83 5.03 7.52
C GLU A 179 7.63 5.97 7.33
N LEU A 180 6.56 5.71 8.06
CA LEU A 180 5.37 6.53 8.12
C LEU A 180 5.67 7.82 8.88
N PRO A 181 5.34 9.02 8.36
CA PRO A 181 5.55 10.29 9.07
C PRO A 181 4.56 10.51 10.23
N THR A 182 4.43 9.53 11.12
CA THR A 182 3.62 9.58 12.36
C THR A 182 4.19 10.54 13.39
N ASN A 183 5.45 10.91 13.25
CA ASN A 183 6.13 11.91 14.06
C ASN A 183 5.85 13.36 13.61
N VAL A 184 5.09 13.56 12.54
CA VAL A 184 4.74 14.89 12.01
C VAL A 184 3.28 15.20 12.35
N ALA A 185 3.06 16.28 13.08
CA ALA A 185 1.72 16.72 13.49
C ALA A 185 0.96 17.41 12.35
N ASP A 186 1.61 18.35 11.66
CA ASP A 186 0.99 19.14 10.59
C ASP A 186 0.63 18.24 9.38
N PRO A 187 -0.66 18.21 8.95
CA PRO A 187 -1.10 17.35 7.85
C PRO A 187 -0.37 17.62 6.54
N ARG A 188 -0.08 18.89 6.21
CA ARG A 188 0.55 19.26 4.94
C ARG A 188 2.02 18.84 4.90
N GLN A 189 2.78 19.12 5.96
CA GLN A 189 4.16 18.67 6.12
C GLN A 189 4.24 17.14 6.14
N ARG A 190 3.27 16.47 6.78
CA ARG A 190 3.18 15.01 6.79
C ARG A 190 3.01 14.44 5.38
N LEU A 191 2.20 15.08 4.54
CA LEU A 191 2.05 14.71 3.13
C LEU A 191 3.33 14.93 2.32
N VAL A 192 4.02 16.06 2.52
CA VAL A 192 5.32 16.33 1.89
C VAL A 192 6.35 15.25 2.27
N GLN A 193 6.44 14.90 3.56
CA GLN A 193 7.34 13.84 4.01
C GLN A 193 6.96 12.46 3.46
N ALA A 194 5.66 12.14 3.39
CA ALA A 194 5.19 10.90 2.78
C ALA A 194 5.66 10.79 1.32
N ASN A 195 5.47 11.86 0.54
CA ASN A 195 5.93 11.92 -0.85
C ASN A 195 7.45 11.78 -0.98
N GLN A 196 8.23 12.49 -0.16
CA GLN A 196 9.69 12.42 -0.18
C GLN A 196 10.18 11.00 0.11
N ARG A 197 9.67 10.37 1.19
CA ARG A 197 10.06 9.00 1.59
C ARG A 197 9.63 7.97 0.54
N MET A 198 8.45 8.13 -0.03
CA MET A 198 7.95 7.28 -1.12
C MET A 198 8.82 7.41 -2.38
N ASN A 199 9.22 8.62 -2.75
CA ASN A 199 10.08 8.86 -3.91
C ASN A 199 11.48 8.27 -3.75
N VAL A 200 12.05 8.31 -2.55
CA VAL A 200 13.32 7.63 -2.24
C VAL A 200 13.19 6.12 -2.48
N ILE A 201 12.08 5.50 -2.08
CA ILE A 201 11.84 4.08 -2.34
C ILE A 201 11.68 3.80 -3.83
N LYS A 202 10.83 4.56 -4.53
CA LYS A 202 10.56 4.38 -5.97
C LYS A 202 11.83 4.49 -6.82
N ARG A 203 12.76 5.38 -6.45
CA ARG A 203 14.06 5.56 -7.14
C ARG A 203 15.12 4.55 -6.70
N SER A 204 14.85 3.74 -5.69
CA SER A 204 15.77 2.73 -5.18
C SER A 204 15.50 1.35 -5.77
N HIS A 205 16.49 0.46 -5.70
CA HIS A 205 16.37 -0.95 -6.09
C HIS A 205 15.76 -1.85 -5.00
N GLN A 206 15.20 -1.26 -3.93
CA GLN A 206 14.70 -2.00 -2.77
C GLN A 206 13.53 -2.94 -3.11
N PRO A 207 12.52 -2.51 -3.89
CA PRO A 207 11.45 -3.41 -4.31
C PRO A 207 11.98 -4.67 -5.01
N GLN A 208 12.85 -4.51 -6.01
CA GLN A 208 13.40 -5.64 -6.78
C GLN A 208 14.30 -6.54 -5.92
N ALA A 209 15.12 -5.93 -5.05
CA ALA A 209 15.96 -6.69 -4.12
C ALA A 209 15.11 -7.51 -3.14
N THR A 210 13.97 -6.98 -2.68
CA THR A 210 13.07 -7.71 -1.78
C THR A 210 12.36 -8.84 -2.50
N MET A 211 11.90 -8.62 -3.73
CA MET A 211 11.33 -9.68 -4.55
C MET A 211 12.32 -10.83 -4.75
N ALA A 212 13.56 -10.51 -5.15
CA ALA A 212 14.62 -11.51 -5.29
C ALA A 212 14.91 -12.24 -3.96
N PHE A 213 14.96 -11.51 -2.84
CA PHE A 213 15.12 -12.09 -1.52
C PHE A 213 13.99 -13.07 -1.17
N LEU A 214 12.73 -12.68 -1.37
CA LEU A 214 11.57 -13.53 -1.08
C LEU A 214 11.54 -14.79 -1.96
N SER A 215 11.89 -14.66 -3.24
CA SER A 215 12.00 -15.81 -4.16
C SER A 215 13.09 -16.79 -3.71
N ILE A 216 14.25 -16.29 -3.28
CA ILE A 216 15.33 -17.14 -2.74
C ILE A 216 14.88 -17.78 -1.43
N ALA A 217 14.29 -16.99 -0.52
CA ALA A 217 13.80 -17.48 0.75
C ALA A 217 12.79 -18.61 0.56
N GLY A 218 11.87 -18.50 -0.41
CA GLY A 218 10.91 -19.54 -0.76
C GLY A 218 11.52 -20.88 -1.20
N CYS A 219 12.80 -20.91 -1.59
CA CYS A 219 13.52 -22.14 -1.93
C CYS A 219 14.33 -22.74 -0.77
N LEU A 220 14.43 -22.05 0.37
CA LEU A 220 15.20 -22.51 1.52
C LEU A 220 14.47 -23.60 2.32
N PRO A 221 15.19 -24.45 3.08
CA PRO A 221 14.58 -25.32 4.08
C PRO A 221 13.70 -24.55 5.07
N ARG A 222 12.63 -25.19 5.58
CA ARG A 222 11.61 -24.57 6.45
C ARG A 222 12.17 -23.71 7.60
N PRO A 223 13.20 -24.14 8.36
CA PRO A 223 13.75 -23.31 9.44
C PRO A 223 14.33 -21.98 8.94
N LEU A 224 15.02 -22.00 7.79
CA LEU A 224 15.61 -20.83 7.17
C LEU A 224 14.57 -19.93 6.51
N GLN A 225 13.51 -20.52 5.93
CA GLN A 225 12.32 -19.78 5.48
C GLN A 225 11.71 -18.98 6.63
N HIS A 226 11.42 -19.64 7.75
CA HIS A 226 10.85 -18.98 8.93
C HIS A 226 11.76 -17.88 9.46
N PHE A 227 13.07 -18.11 9.52
CA PHE A 227 14.04 -17.09 9.91
C PHE A 227 13.99 -15.86 8.99
N ALA A 228 14.04 -16.08 7.66
CA ALA A 228 13.98 -15.01 6.67
C ALA A 228 12.66 -14.21 6.74
N LEU A 229 11.53 -14.89 6.86
CA LEU A 229 10.21 -14.27 7.02
C LEU A 229 10.10 -13.49 8.34
N ASN A 230 10.60 -14.04 9.43
CA ASN A 230 10.59 -13.36 10.74
C ASN A 230 11.48 -12.13 10.73
N LEU A 231 12.69 -12.22 10.15
CA LEU A 231 13.58 -11.08 9.99
C LEU A 231 12.88 -9.96 9.24
N PHE A 232 12.18 -10.29 8.16
CA PHE A 232 11.46 -9.32 7.35
C PHE A 232 10.25 -8.69 8.05
N THR A 233 9.36 -9.53 8.58
CA THR A 233 8.12 -9.09 9.25
C THR A 233 8.38 -8.42 10.62
N SER A 234 9.53 -8.68 11.25
CA SER A 234 9.89 -8.07 12.54
C SER A 234 10.15 -6.57 12.45
N LYS A 235 10.42 -6.02 11.25
CA LYS A 235 10.87 -4.64 11.08
C LYS A 235 9.75 -3.63 10.93
N GLY A 236 8.53 -4.06 10.60
CA GLY A 236 7.36 -3.20 10.51
C GLY A 236 6.35 -3.43 11.64
N SER A 237 5.48 -2.46 11.87
CA SER A 237 4.33 -2.56 12.77
C SER A 237 3.02 -2.78 12.00
N VAL A 238 2.93 -2.23 10.79
CA VAL A 238 1.71 -2.27 9.96
C VAL A 238 2.03 -2.69 8.54
N VAL A 239 1.05 -3.27 7.84
CA VAL A 239 1.12 -3.55 6.40
C VAL A 239 0.17 -2.61 5.66
N LEU A 240 0.64 -1.96 4.61
CA LEU A 240 -0.17 -1.14 3.72
C LEU A 240 -0.17 -1.74 2.31
N THR A 241 -1.35 -1.89 1.72
CA THR A 241 -1.49 -2.30 0.32
C THR A 241 -2.41 -1.37 -0.43
N ASN A 242 -2.10 -1.15 -1.71
CA ASN A 242 -2.95 -0.45 -2.66
C ASN A 242 -3.16 -1.32 -3.90
N ILE A 243 -4.41 -1.56 -4.24
CA ILE A 243 -4.85 -2.34 -5.39
C ILE A 243 -5.70 -1.44 -6.30
N GLU A 244 -5.28 -1.34 -7.56
CA GLU A 244 -6.07 -0.67 -8.60
C GLU A 244 -7.16 -1.64 -9.07
N GLY A 245 -8.41 -1.40 -8.65
CA GLY A 245 -9.56 -2.16 -9.12
C GLY A 245 -10.24 -1.57 -10.37
N PRO A 246 -11.36 -2.16 -10.80
CA PRO A 246 -12.07 -1.79 -12.03
C PRO A 246 -12.51 -0.32 -12.07
N VAL A 247 -12.29 0.33 -13.22
CA VAL A 247 -12.64 1.75 -13.43
C VAL A 247 -14.14 1.98 -13.58
N ARG A 248 -14.86 0.99 -14.14
CA ARG A 248 -16.32 1.03 -14.34
C ARG A 248 -17.00 0.09 -13.35
N SER A 249 -18.26 0.39 -13.03
CA SER A 249 -19.11 -0.56 -12.32
C SER A 249 -19.15 -1.89 -13.05
N ARG A 250 -19.26 -2.98 -12.27
CA ARG A 250 -19.34 -4.35 -12.76
C ARG A 250 -20.66 -4.96 -12.34
N TYR A 251 -21.16 -5.89 -13.13
CA TYR A 251 -22.36 -6.65 -12.84
C TYR A 251 -22.00 -8.13 -12.63
N LEU A 252 -22.78 -8.81 -11.81
CA LEU A 252 -22.68 -10.25 -11.61
C LEU A 252 -24.08 -10.84 -11.56
N ALA A 253 -24.37 -11.80 -12.45
CA ALA A 253 -25.70 -12.37 -12.63
C ALA A 253 -26.79 -11.29 -12.79
N GLY A 254 -26.51 -10.24 -13.57
CA GLY A 254 -27.39 -9.10 -13.84
C GLY A 254 -27.44 -8.06 -12.72
N SER A 255 -26.79 -8.30 -11.58
CA SER A 255 -26.83 -7.42 -10.42
C SER A 255 -25.61 -6.52 -10.34
N LYS A 256 -25.83 -5.22 -10.16
CA LYS A 256 -24.72 -4.25 -10.04
C LYS A 256 -23.95 -4.47 -8.74
N MET A 257 -22.63 -4.64 -8.85
CA MET A 257 -21.75 -4.62 -7.68
C MET A 257 -21.63 -3.19 -7.16
N THR A 258 -21.92 -2.99 -5.87
CA THR A 258 -21.86 -1.68 -5.21
C THR A 258 -20.51 -1.43 -4.55
N ASP A 259 -19.97 -2.45 -3.89
CA ASP A 259 -18.78 -2.35 -3.06
C ASP A 259 -17.77 -3.43 -3.43
N LEU A 260 -16.49 -3.09 -3.40
CA LEU A 260 -15.39 -4.01 -3.60
C LEU A 260 -14.42 -3.88 -2.43
N ILE A 261 -14.40 -4.87 -1.56
CA ILE A 261 -13.56 -4.89 -0.36
C ILE A 261 -12.47 -5.94 -0.53
N CYS A 262 -11.24 -5.56 -0.20
CA CYS A 262 -10.12 -6.48 -0.10
C CYS A 262 -9.38 -6.23 1.21
N TRP A 263 -8.69 -7.24 1.71
CA TRP A 263 -7.79 -7.08 2.85
C TRP A 263 -6.43 -7.71 2.56
N VAL A 264 -5.42 -7.17 3.23
CA VAL A 264 -4.03 -7.61 3.06
C VAL A 264 -3.76 -8.85 3.92
N PRO A 265 -3.14 -9.90 3.36
CA PRO A 265 -2.69 -11.02 4.17
C PRO A 265 -1.63 -10.56 5.18
N GLN A 266 -1.77 -11.05 6.41
CA GLN A 266 -0.83 -10.77 7.49
C GLN A 266 0.14 -11.93 7.65
N ALA A 267 1.42 -11.60 7.80
CA ALA A 267 2.48 -12.59 7.98
C ALA A 267 3.40 -12.22 9.14
N GLY A 268 3.91 -13.26 9.82
CA GLY A 268 4.86 -13.13 10.91
C GLY A 268 4.32 -12.29 12.07
N ARG A 269 4.99 -11.17 12.38
CA ARG A 269 4.67 -10.31 13.54
C ARG A 269 3.82 -9.08 13.20
N MET A 270 3.26 -8.99 12.01
CA MET A 270 2.45 -7.84 11.59
C MET A 270 0.97 -8.20 11.70
N GLY A 271 0.31 -7.72 12.74
CA GLY A 271 -1.10 -8.00 13.00
C GLY A 271 -2.04 -6.85 12.65
N VAL A 272 -1.56 -5.77 12.02
CA VAL A 272 -2.36 -4.64 11.57
C VAL A 272 -2.14 -4.44 10.08
N GLY A 273 -3.19 -4.54 9.28
CA GLY A 273 -3.14 -4.42 7.83
C GLY A 273 -4.19 -3.47 7.31
N LEU A 274 -3.78 -2.40 6.63
CA LEU A 274 -4.69 -1.51 5.91
C LEU A 274 -4.60 -1.78 4.42
N ALA A 275 -5.75 -2.04 3.83
CA ALA A 275 -5.89 -2.29 2.41
C ALA A 275 -6.73 -1.21 1.76
N PHE A 276 -6.26 -0.84 0.58
CA PHE A 276 -6.83 0.19 -0.22
C PHE A 276 -7.19 -0.37 -1.59
N ILE A 277 -8.42 -0.18 -2.03
CA ILE A 277 -8.84 -0.59 -3.37
C ILE A 277 -9.72 0.46 -4.04
N SER A 278 -9.40 0.77 -5.29
CA SER A 278 -10.24 1.64 -6.12
C SER A 278 -11.30 0.83 -6.86
N TYR A 279 -12.52 1.33 -6.95
CA TYR A 279 -13.60 0.69 -7.71
C TYR A 279 -14.59 1.72 -8.22
N ALA A 280 -14.89 1.73 -9.52
CA ALA A 280 -15.97 2.54 -10.11
C ALA A 280 -15.98 4.04 -9.71
N GLY A 281 -14.82 4.69 -9.64
CA GLY A 281 -14.69 6.10 -9.22
C GLY A 281 -14.76 6.32 -7.70
N GLN A 282 -14.88 5.23 -6.95
CA GLN A 282 -14.85 5.17 -5.51
C GLN A 282 -13.58 4.48 -5.02
N ILE A 283 -13.42 4.57 -3.72
CA ILE A 283 -12.24 4.25 -2.98
C ILE A 283 -12.71 3.52 -1.72
N GLN A 284 -12.32 2.26 -1.56
CA GLN A 284 -12.70 1.44 -0.41
C GLN A 284 -11.49 1.22 0.48
N LEU A 285 -11.65 1.49 1.78
CA LEU A 285 -10.64 1.26 2.80
C LEU A 285 -11.08 0.13 3.72
N ALA A 286 -10.17 -0.81 3.97
CA ALA A 286 -10.38 -1.90 4.92
C ALA A 286 -9.19 -2.05 5.87
N LEU A 287 -9.50 -2.29 7.14
CA LEU A 287 -8.58 -2.67 8.19
C LEU A 287 -8.81 -4.14 8.53
N PHE A 288 -7.78 -4.95 8.38
CA PHE A 288 -7.74 -6.30 8.92
C PHE A 288 -6.75 -6.30 10.07
N VAL A 289 -7.20 -6.72 11.25
CA VAL A 289 -6.45 -6.50 12.48
C VAL A 289 -6.62 -7.62 13.49
N ASP A 290 -5.58 -7.88 14.28
CA ASP A 290 -5.64 -8.68 15.50
C ASP A 290 -6.25 -7.85 16.62
N LYS A 291 -7.31 -8.35 17.27
CA LYS A 291 -8.11 -7.56 18.22
C LYS A 291 -7.28 -6.99 19.38
N ASP A 292 -6.24 -7.68 19.84
CA ASP A 292 -5.43 -7.21 20.97
C ASP A 292 -4.42 -6.11 20.58
N LEU A 293 -4.11 -5.96 19.30
CA LEU A 293 -3.23 -4.89 18.83
C LEU A 293 -3.97 -3.56 18.71
N VAL A 294 -5.27 -3.61 18.39
CA VAL A 294 -6.14 -2.45 18.20
C VAL A 294 -7.46 -2.72 18.89
N GLU A 295 -7.57 -2.27 20.13
CA GLU A 295 -8.75 -2.44 21.00
C GLU A 295 -10.03 -1.86 20.39
N TYR A 296 -9.93 -0.75 19.65
CA TYR A 296 -11.07 -0.11 18.97
C TYR A 296 -10.81 0.06 17.46
N PRO A 297 -10.93 -1.01 16.64
CA PRO A 297 -10.65 -0.97 15.21
C PRO A 297 -11.48 0.06 14.43
N GLU A 298 -12.75 0.24 14.80
CA GLU A 298 -13.67 1.20 14.21
C GLU A 298 -13.22 2.64 14.47
N ARG A 299 -12.61 2.90 15.64
CA ARG A 299 -12.05 4.22 15.97
C ARG A 299 -10.84 4.52 15.09
N LEU A 300 -9.90 3.59 14.93
CA LEU A 300 -8.76 3.77 14.02
C LEU A 300 -9.22 4.04 12.57
N MET A 301 -10.25 3.33 12.12
CA MET A 301 -10.83 3.56 10.80
C MET A 301 -11.47 4.97 10.70
N SER A 302 -12.25 5.37 11.71
CA SER A 302 -12.86 6.72 11.77
C SER A 302 -11.79 7.82 11.74
N LEU A 303 -10.71 7.66 12.51
CA LEU A 303 -9.56 8.56 12.51
C LEU A 303 -8.88 8.63 11.14
N THR A 304 -8.92 7.57 10.34
CA THR A 304 -8.40 7.58 8.96
C THR A 304 -9.24 8.47 8.05
N TYR A 305 -10.56 8.45 8.20
CA TYR A 305 -11.46 9.37 7.52
C TYR A 305 -11.28 10.82 7.96
N GLU A 306 -11.18 11.05 9.27
CA GLU A 306 -10.89 12.37 9.83
C GLU A 306 -9.54 12.90 9.30
N ALA A 307 -8.51 12.04 9.19
CA ALA A 307 -7.22 12.42 8.64
C ALA A 307 -7.31 12.83 7.16
N PHE A 308 -8.18 12.20 6.35
CA PHE A 308 -8.47 12.66 4.99
C PHE A 308 -9.14 14.02 4.95
N ALA A 309 -10.13 14.25 5.81
CA ALA A 309 -10.79 15.55 5.91
C ALA A 309 -9.80 16.66 6.35
N LYS A 310 -8.95 16.38 7.34
CA LYS A 310 -7.89 17.29 7.81
C LYS A 310 -6.89 17.61 6.69
N LEU A 311 -6.46 16.60 5.92
CA LEU A 311 -5.60 16.80 4.74
C LEU A 311 -6.29 17.64 3.67
N GLU A 312 -7.55 17.34 3.36
CA GLU A 312 -8.31 18.08 2.35
C GLU A 312 -8.35 19.57 2.67
N LEU A 313 -8.71 19.92 3.91
CA LEU A 313 -8.74 21.29 4.40
C LEU A 313 -7.34 21.95 4.33
N ALA A 314 -6.30 21.28 4.84
CA ALA A 314 -4.93 21.80 4.83
C ALA A 314 -4.38 22.05 3.42
N THR A 315 -4.75 21.21 2.43
CA THR A 315 -4.34 21.42 1.03
C THR A 315 -5.08 22.55 0.33
N ARG A 316 -6.28 22.94 0.81
CA ARG A 316 -7.04 24.08 0.27
C ARG A 316 -6.49 25.41 0.79
N MET A 317 -6.30 25.53 2.11
CA MET A 317 -5.78 26.76 2.72
C MET A 317 -4.40 27.15 2.19
N GLY A 318 -3.50 26.18 2.01
CA GLY A 318 -2.17 26.45 1.46
C GLY A 318 -2.15 26.83 -0.03
N SER A 319 -3.27 26.65 -0.76
CA SER A 319 -3.40 27.12 -2.15
C SER A 319 -3.91 28.55 -2.26
N GLU A 320 -4.60 29.06 -1.23
CA GLU A 320 -5.10 30.45 -1.19
C GLU A 320 -4.01 31.44 -0.74
N GLU A 321 -3.03 31.02 0.06
CA GLU A 321 -1.90 31.86 0.50
C GLU A 321 -0.81 32.10 -0.57
N SER A 322 -0.93 31.54 -1.77
CA SER A 322 0.05 31.70 -2.86
C SER A 322 -0.61 32.19 -4.15
N PRO A 323 -0.95 33.50 -4.25
CA PRO A 323 -0.30 34.36 -5.25
C PRO A 323 -0.27 35.86 -4.87
N ALA A 324 0.55 36.28 -3.90
CA ALA A 324 0.69 37.73 -3.60
C ALA A 324 2.12 38.22 -3.28
N ALA A 325 3.10 37.34 -3.06
CA ALA A 325 4.42 37.77 -2.57
C ALA A 325 5.46 38.14 -3.65
N THR A 326 5.11 38.13 -4.95
CA THR A 326 6.10 38.36 -6.03
C THR A 326 5.94 39.68 -6.78
N THR A 327 5.00 40.56 -6.41
CA THR A 327 4.76 41.80 -7.17
C THR A 327 5.21 43.08 -6.45
N GLU A 328 5.58 43.03 -5.16
CA GLU A 328 5.93 44.24 -4.40
C GLU A 328 7.41 44.60 -4.37
N LEU A 329 8.32 43.77 -4.89
CA LEU A 329 9.76 44.09 -4.94
C LEU A 329 10.24 44.76 -6.24
N ALA A 330 9.36 44.98 -7.23
CA ALA A 330 9.72 45.62 -8.51
C ALA A 330 9.38 47.12 -8.60
N ALA A 331 8.70 47.70 -7.60
CA ALA A 331 8.22 49.09 -7.66
C ALA A 331 9.03 50.09 -6.80
N GLY A 332 10.12 49.64 -6.14
CA GLY A 332 10.82 50.44 -5.12
C GLY A 332 12.17 51.07 -5.51
N SER A 333 12.68 50.93 -6.74
CA SER A 333 14.03 51.44 -7.10
C SER A 333 14.08 52.41 -8.28
N ALA A 334 13.14 53.36 -8.32
CA ALA A 334 13.26 54.54 -9.17
C ALA A 334 12.89 55.77 -8.37
N ILE A 335 13.87 56.41 -7.71
CA ILE A 335 13.90 57.85 -7.39
C ILE A 335 15.31 58.19 -6.87
N ALA A 336 15.83 59.31 -7.38
CA ALA A 336 16.93 60.15 -6.89
C ALA A 336 18.37 59.84 -7.35
N GLN A 337 18.78 60.50 -8.43
CA GLN A 337 20.07 61.19 -8.49
C GLN A 337 19.84 62.71 -8.42
N PRO A 338 20.67 63.45 -7.69
CA PRO A 338 21.02 64.81 -8.07
C PRO A 338 22.54 65.02 -8.15
N SER A 339 22.91 65.86 -9.13
CA SER A 339 24.21 66.52 -9.40
C SER A 339 25.25 65.71 -10.14
#